data_AF-A0A914NE44-F1
#
_entry.id   AF-A0A914NE44-F1
#
_cell.length_a   1.000
_cell.length_b   1.000
_cell.length_c   1.000
_cell.angle_alpha   90.00
_cell.angle_beta   90.00
_cell.angle_gamma   90.00
#
_symmetry.space_group_name_H-M   'P 1'
#
loop_
_entity.id
_entity.type
_entity.pdbx_description
1 polymer ?
#
loop_
_entity_poly.entity_id
_entity_poly.type
_entity_poly.pdbx_seq_one_letter_code
_entity_poly.pdbx_strand_id
1 'polypeptide(L)' 'MAAGFGSRRIEQMISLFGKYKNCVFKARLDLNFLPNNIPSNVVFTDKIVKQQNILAKSNTKLFISHCGLNSLNEAFNF' A
#
# COMPACT_ATOMS: atom_id res chain seq x y z
N MET A 1 22.54 11.05 3.41
CA MET A 1 21.07 10.99 3.35
C MET A 1 20.67 11.17 1.89
N ALA A 2 20.70 10.10 1.10
CA ALA A 2 20.36 10.15 -0.32
C ALA A 2 18.91 9.70 -0.46
N ALA A 3 18.00 10.64 -0.75
CA ALA A 3 16.64 10.30 -1.16
C ALA A 3 16.73 9.61 -2.53
N GLY A 4 16.86 8.28 -2.54
CA GLY A 4 16.87 7.48 -3.75
C GLY A 4 15.58 7.71 -4.53
N PHE A 5 15.62 7.63 -5.86
CA PHE A 5 14.50 7.90 -6.79
C PHE A 5 13.14 7.30 -6.35
N GLY A 6 13.15 6.16 -5.65
CA GLY A 6 11.96 5.52 -5.08
C GLY A 6 11.30 6.31 -3.94
N SER A 7 12.07 6.93 -3.04
CA SER A 7 11.56 7.65 -1.86
C SER A 7 10.62 8.79 -2.23
N ARG A 8 10.99 9.62 -3.22
CA ARG A 8 10.16 10.73 -3.70
C ARG A 8 8.81 10.26 -4.25
N ARG A 9 8.77 9.14 -4.99
CA ARG A 9 7.51 8.61 -5.53
C ARG A 9 6.61 8.05 -4.43
N ILE A 10 7.20 7.37 -3.45
CA ILE A 10 6.49 6.82 -2.29
C ILE A 10 5.86 7.97 -1.49
N GLU A 11 6.61 9.03 -1.20
CA GLU A 11 6.08 10.24 -0.54
C GLU A 11 4.92 10.86 -1.30
N GLN A 12 5.02 10.98 -2.63
CA GLN A 12 3.94 11.49 -3.48
C GLN A 12 2.68 10.61 -3.41
N MET A 13 2.84 9.28 -3.50
CA MET A 13 1.72 8.34 -3.36
C MET A 13 1.04 8.48 -2.00
N ILE A 14 1.83 8.56 -0.92
CA ILE A 14 1.32 8.64 0.44
C ILE A 14 0.61 9.97 0.69
N SER A 15 1.16 11.07 0.18
CA SER A 15 0.51 12.38 0.19
C SER A 15 -0.83 12.35 -0.56
N LEU A 16 -0.89 11.67 -1.71
CA LEU A 16 -2.12 11.51 -2.49
C LEU A 16 -3.17 10.67 -1.74
N PHE A 17 -2.79 9.51 -1.18
CA PHE A 17 -3.66 8.66 -0.37
C PHE A 17 -4.20 9.41 0.86
N GLY A 18 -3.38 10.27 1.45
CA GLY A 18 -3.77 11.13 2.57
C GLY A 18 -4.94 12.07 2.27
N LYS A 19 -5.24 12.38 1.00
CA LYS A 19 -6.38 13.24 0.62
C LYS A 19 -7.72 12.52 0.68
N TYR A 20 -7.75 11.18 0.59
CA TYR A 20 -8.97 10.38 0.55
C TYR A 20 -9.34 9.87 1.95
N LYS A 21 -9.84 10.76 2.82
CA LYS A 21 -10.11 10.49 4.25
C LYS A 21 -11.19 9.43 4.52
N ASN A 22 -12.05 9.16 3.54
CA ASN A 22 -13.08 8.13 3.60
C ASN A 22 -12.55 6.71 3.33
N CYS A 23 -11.28 6.57 2.95
CA CYS A 23 -10.64 5.29 2.63
C CYS A 23 -9.44 5.04 3.54
N VAL A 24 -9.25 3.78 3.93
CA VAL A 24 -8.03 3.32 4.61
C VAL A 24 -7.14 2.61 3.60
N PHE A 25 -5.93 3.12 3.41
CA PHE A 25 -4.91 2.50 2.55
C PHE A 25 -3.99 1.65 3.40
N LYS A 26 -3.86 0.37 3.05
CA LYS A 26 -2.93 -0.55 3.70
C LYS A 26 -1.77 -0.84 2.76
N ALA A 27 -0.57 -0.45 3.14
CA ALA A 27 0.62 -0.60 2.32
C ALA A 27 1.63 -1.50 3.03
N ARG A 28 2.12 -2.52 2.32
CA ARG A 28 3.27 -3.30 2.78
C ARG A 28 4.53 -2.75 2.13
N LEU A 29 5.43 -2.17 2.92
CA LEU A 29 6.69 -1.58 2.47
C LEU A 29 7.80 -1.92 3.45
N ASP A 30 9.04 -1.98 2.96
CA ASP A 30 10.22 -2.02 3.83
C ASP A 30 10.32 -0.71 4.63
N LEU A 31 10.67 -0.80 5.91
CA LEU A 31 10.73 0.33 6.84
C LEU A 31 11.71 1.43 6.38
N ASN A 32 12.72 1.07 5.58
CA ASN A 32 13.66 2.03 4.99
C ASN A 32 12.99 3.00 4.01
N PHE A 33 11.75 2.74 3.58
CA PHE A 33 10.97 3.61 2.70
C PHE A 33 9.78 4.27 3.41
N LEU A 34 9.69 4.20 4.74
CA LEU A 34 8.67 4.93 5.49
C LEU A 34 8.92 6.44 5.37
N PRO A 35 7.96 7.23 4.88
CA PRO A 35 8.11 8.67 4.87
C PRO A 35 7.97 9.24 6.29
N ASN A 36 8.53 10.42 6.50
CA ASN A 36 8.50 11.09 7.81
C ASN A 36 7.09 11.51 8.24
N ASN A 37 6.16 11.74 7.30
CA ASN A 37 4.80 12.17 7.60
C ASN A 37 3.78 11.21 6.99
N ILE A 38 3.10 10.47 7.86
CA ILE A 38 2.14 9.44 7.49
C ILE A 38 0.73 9.93 7.84
N PRO A 39 -0.18 10.09 6.85
CA PRO A 39 -1.57 10.42 7.11
C PRO A 39 -2.25 9.30 7.93
N SER A 40 -3.17 9.67 8.84
CA SER A 40 -3.87 8.73 9.72
C SER A 40 -4.67 7.63 9.00
N ASN A 41 -5.03 7.85 7.74
CA ASN A 41 -5.76 6.90 6.90
C ASN A 41 -4.84 5.98 6.08
N VAL A 42 -3.53 6.03 6.29
CA VAL A 42 -2.55 5.15 5.65
C VAL A 42 -1.85 4.30 6.71
N VAL A 43 -1.96 2.99 6.60
CA VAL A 43 -1.41 2.00 7.54
C VAL A 43 -0.28 1.24 6.87
N PHE A 44 0.91 1.26 7.47
CA PHE A 44 2.09 0.56 6.97
C PHE A 44 2.38 -0.72 7.76
N THR A 45 2.97 -1.68 7.07
CA THR A 45 3.60 -2.84 7.71
C THR A 45 4.73 -3.36 6.83
N ASP A 46 5.80 -3.86 7.44
CA ASP A 46 6.86 -4.63 6.77
C ASP A 46 6.59 -6.14 6.85
N LYS A 47 5.81 -6.55 7.85
CA LYS A 47 5.43 -7.93 8.13
C LYS A 47 4.70 -8.57 6.96
N ILE A 48 4.85 -9.89 6.86
CA ILE A 48 4.08 -10.70 5.91
C ILE A 48 2.60 -10.56 6.26
N VAL A 49 1.80 -10.21 5.24
CA VAL A 49 0.34 -10.14 5.33
C VAL A 49 -0.25 -11.29 4.53
N LYS A 50 -1.37 -11.84 5.01
CA LYS A 50 -2.19 -12.76 4.22
C LYS A 50 -3.00 -11.93 3.21
N GLN A 51 -2.41 -11.65 2.04
CA GLN A 51 -3.01 -10.79 1.00
C GLN A 51 -4.40 -11.27 0.58
N GLN A 52 -4.57 -12.57 0.37
CA GLN A 52 -5.85 -13.23 0.04
C GLN A 52 -6.96 -12.89 1.05
N ASN A 53 -6.64 -12.89 2.36
CA ASN A 53 -7.60 -12.55 3.42
C ASN A 53 -7.98 -11.07 3.41
N ILE A 54 -7.17 -10.19 2.81
CA ILE A 54 -7.49 -8.77 2.65
C ILE A 54 -8.36 -8.61 1.40
N LEU A 55 -7.96 -9.24 0.28
CA LEU A 55 -8.69 -9.17 -0.98
C LEU A 55 -10.13 -9.71 -0.84
N ALA A 56 -10.30 -10.85 -0.17
CA ALA A 56 -11.61 -11.50 0.02
C ALA A 56 -12.61 -10.70 0.90
N LYS A 57 -12.21 -9.57 1.51
CA LYS A 57 -13.11 -8.78 2.35
C LYS A 57 -14.00 -7.89 1.49
N SER A 58 -15.28 -7.83 1.81
CA SER A 58 -16.28 -7.00 1.10
C SER A 58 -15.97 -5.49 1.13
N ASN A 59 -15.14 -5.02 2.06
CA ASN A 59 -14.70 -3.63 2.15
C ASN A 59 -13.42 -3.32 1.37
N THR A 60 -12.78 -4.31 0.73
CA THR A 60 -11.69 -4.08 -0.20
C THR A 60 -12.26 -3.62 -1.53
N LYS A 61 -11.94 -2.38 -1.92
CA LYS A 61 -12.48 -1.74 -3.14
C LYS A 61 -11.46 -1.59 -4.25
N LEU A 62 -10.16 -1.67 -3.90
CA LEU A 62 -9.07 -1.45 -4.83
C LEU A 62 -7.85 -2.23 -4.36
N PHE A 63 -7.16 -2.86 -5.31
CA PHE A 63 -5.86 -3.48 -5.12
C PHE A 63 -4.83 -2.86 -6.06
N ILE A 64 -3.79 -2.24 -5.48
CA ILE A 64 -2.68 -1.63 -6.22
C ILE A 64 -1.49 -2.59 -6.11
N SER A 65 -1.00 -3.08 -7.25
CA SER A 65 0.09 -4.05 -7.31
C SER A 65 1.07 -3.72 -8.42
N HIS A 66 2.28 -4.26 -8.33
CA HIS A 66 3.26 -4.29 -9.43
C HIS A 66 2.93 -5.40 -10.47
N CYS A 67 1.72 -5.98 -10.41
CA CYS A 67 1.22 -6.93 -11.40
C CYS A 67 2.04 -8.22 -11.53
N GLY A 68 2.70 -8.67 -10.45
CA GLY A 68 3.32 -9.99 -10.42
C GLY A 68 2.26 -11.09 -10.58
N LEU A 69 2.64 -12.22 -11.19
CA LEU A 69 1.72 -13.32 -11.53
C LEU A 69 0.78 -13.71 -10.36
N ASN A 70 1.34 -13.92 -9.17
CA ASN A 70 0.55 -14.30 -7.99
C ASN A 70 -0.40 -13.19 -7.54
N SER A 71 0.01 -11.92 -7.64
CA SER A 71 -0.88 -10.80 -7.30
C SER A 71 -2.06 -10.70 -8.26
N LEU A 72 -1.81 -10.87 -9.57
CA LEU A 72 -2.88 -10.90 -10.56
C LEU A 72 -3.82 -12.07 -10.33
N ASN A 73 -3.27 -13.27 -10.15
CA ASN A 73 -4.08 -14.45 -9.89
C ASN A 73 -4.94 -14.26 -8.63
N GLU A 74 -4.39 -13.74 -7.53
CA GLU A 74 -5.18 -13.45 -6.34
C GLU A 74 -6.26 -12.38 -6.58
N ALA A 75 -5.97 -11.32 -7.34
CA ALA A 75 -6.94 -10.28 -7.65
C ALA A 75 -8.14 -10.75 -8.48
N PHE A 76 -7.97 -11.78 -9.30
CA PHE A 76 -9.07 -12.38 -10.07
C PHE A 76 -9.88 -13.40 -9.27
N ASN A 77 -9.29 -13.98 -8.23
CA ASN A 77 -9.90 -15.08 -7.46
C ASN A 77 -10.46 -14.64 -6.09
N PHE A 78 -10.20 -13.40 -5.65
CA PHE A 78 -10.64 -12.85 -4.36
C PHE A 78 -11.11 -11.40 -4.50
#